data_AF-A0A3D2HYS4-F1
#
_entry.id   AF-A0A3D2HYS4-F1
#
_cell.length_a   1.000
_cell.length_b   1.000
_cell.length_c   1.000
_cell.angle_alpha   90.00
_cell.angle_beta   90.00
_cell.angle_gamma   90.00
#
_symmetry.space_group_name_H-M   'P 1'
#
loop_
_entity.id
_entity.type
_entity.pdbx_description
1 polymer ?
#
loop_
_entity_poly.entity_id
_entity_poly.type
_entity_poly.pdbx_seq_one_letter_code
_entity_poly.pdbx_strand_id
1 'polypeptide(L)' 'MYQYKTKGTCSQMIYFDIEDGKVKNVEFVGGCNG' A
#
# COMPACT_ATOMS: atom_id res chain seq x y z
N MET A 1 -0.27 6.44 9.61
CA MET A 1 -0.81 6.17 8.27
C MET A 1 0.12 6.73 7.19
N TYR A 2 0.89 5.85 6.59
CA TYR A 2 1.73 6.14 5.42
C TYR A 2 0.97 5.75 4.15
N GLN A 3 1.08 6.61 3.13
CA GLN A 3 0.56 6.33 1.80
C GLN A 3 1.72 6.19 0.82
N TYR A 4 1.74 5.10 0.08
CA TYR A 4 2.73 4.84 -0.95
C TYR A 4 2.04 4.67 -2.30
N LYS A 5 2.34 5.59 -3.23
CA LYS A 5 1.85 5.50 -4.61
C LYS A 5 2.83 4.67 -5.42
N THR A 6 2.40 3.48 -5.78
CA THR A 6 3.15 2.57 -6.64
C THR A 6 3.31 3.15 -8.05
N LYS A 7 4.44 2.85 -8.70
CA LYS A 7 4.74 3.27 -10.07
C LYS A 7 5.19 2.05 -10.86
N GLY A 8 4.55 1.79 -12.00
CA GLY A 8 4.90 0.66 -12.89
C GLY A 8 4.33 -0.70 -12.47
N THR A 9 3.48 -0.74 -11.44
CA THR A 9 2.70 -1.93 -11.08
C THR A 9 1.21 -1.63 -11.20
N CYS A 10 0.41 -2.69 -11.34
CA CYS A 10 -1.03 -2.59 -11.58
C CYS A 10 -1.81 -2.10 -10.34
N SER A 11 -1.27 -2.30 -9.12
CA SER A 11 -1.80 -1.68 -7.91
C SER A 11 -1.50 -0.18 -7.90
N GLN A 12 -2.41 0.67 -7.41
CA GLN A 12 -2.28 2.13 -7.56
C GLN A 12 -1.80 2.83 -6.29
N MET A 13 -2.20 2.33 -5.11
CA MET A 13 -1.88 2.91 -3.81
C MET A 13 -1.77 1.83 -2.74
N ILE A 14 -0.87 2.04 -1.78
CA ILE A 14 -0.71 1.17 -0.61
C ILE A 14 -0.79 2.03 0.64
N TYR A 15 -1.66 1.67 1.56
CA TYR A 15 -1.77 2.25 2.90
C TYR A 15 -1.17 1.29 3.91
N PHE A 16 -0.38 1.80 4.84
CA PHE A 16 0.15 1.00 5.94
C PHE A 16 0.53 1.88 7.14
N ASP A 17 0.63 1.25 8.29
CA ASP A 17 1.10 1.86 9.52
C ASP A 17 2.43 1.24 9.96
N ILE A 18 3.26 2.03 10.65
CA ILE A 18 4.49 1.55 11.26
C ILE A 18 4.31 1.65 12.76
N GLU A 19 4.27 0.50 13.43
CA GLU A 19 4.22 0.37 14.88
C GLU A 19 5.44 -0.43 15.34
N ASP A 20 6.25 0.14 16.22
CA ASP A 20 7.45 -0.53 16.77
C ASP A 20 8.46 -0.98 15.69
N GLY A 21 8.57 -0.19 14.60
CA GLY A 21 9.41 -0.52 13.44
C GLY A 21 8.86 -1.64 12.55
N LYS A 22 7.65 -2.15 12.84
CA LYS A 22 6.97 -3.17 12.04
C LYS A 22 5.83 -2.56 11.25
N VAL A 23 5.71 -2.98 10.00
CA VAL A 23 4.59 -2.59 9.14
C VAL A 23 3.33 -3.38 9.54
N LYS A 24 2.24 -2.68 9.80
CA LYS A 24 0.92 -3.25 10.10
C LYS A 24 -0.17 -2.58 9.28
N ASN A 25 -1.34 -3.22 9.21
CA ASN A 25 -2.53 -2.73 8.51
C ASN A 25 -2.26 -2.35 7.05
N VAL A 26 -1.62 -3.26 6.29
CA VAL A 26 -1.31 -3.03 4.88
C VAL A 26 -2.57 -3.22 4.03
N GLU A 27 -3.00 -2.16 3.37
CA GLU A 27 -4.13 -2.16 2.45
C GLU A 27 -3.67 -1.73 1.05
N PHE A 28 -4.04 -2.52 0.03
CA PHE A 28 -3.75 -2.21 -1.37
C PHE A 28 -5.01 -1.64 -2.01
N VAL A 29 -4.94 -0.40 -2.47
CA VAL A 29 -6.06 0.31 -3.08
C VAL A 29 -5.80 0.54 -4.55
N GLY A 30 -6.78 0.13 -5.35
CA GLY A 30 -6.69 0.18 -6.81
C GLY A 30 -5.80 -0.93 -7.35
N GLY A 31 -6.23 -1.49 -8.47
CA GLY A 31 -5.65 -2.63 -9.14
C GLY A 31 -6.44 -2.88 -10.42
N CYS A 32 -5.77 -3.26 -11.50
CA CYS A 32 -6.43 -3.93 -12.61
C CYS A 32 -6.86 -5.32 -12.13
N ASN A 33 -8.13 -5.66 -12.40
CA ASN A 33 -8.61 -7.03 -12.33
C ASN A 33 -7.95 -7.74 -13.52
N GLY A 34 -6.88 -8.48 -13.26
CA GLY A 34 -6.21 -9.28 -14.29
C GLY A 34 -7.16 -10.24 -14.98
#